data_AF-X1P458-F1
#
_entry.id   AF-X1P458-F1
#
_cell.length_a   1.000
_cell.length_b   1.000
_cell.length_c   1.000
_cell.angle_alpha   90.00
_cell.angle_beta   90.00
_cell.angle_gamma   90.00
#
_symmetry.space_group_name_H-M   'P 1'
#
loop_
_entity.id
_entity.type
_entity.pdbx_description
1 polymer ?
#
loop_
_entity_poly.entity_id
_entity_poly.type
_entity_poly.pdbx_seq_one_letter_code
_entity_poly.pdbx_strand_id
1 'polypeptide(L)' 'TEPVNVLSGYRYQDGLSYYESTRDTATHFFMDYLPKGVYVFEYSTRIQHKGKYQTGIAGIQCMYAPEFNSHSESFDLDVR' A
#
# COMPACT_ATOMS: atom_id res chain seq x y z
N THR A 1 -4.03 10.06 7.54
CA THR A 1 -3.72 8.80 8.26
C THR A 1 -2.22 8.68 8.23
N GLU A 2 -1.56 8.71 9.39
CA GLU A 2 -0.10 8.68 9.43
C GLU A 2 0.37 7.21 9.48
N PRO A 3 1.32 6.80 8.64
CA PRO A 3 1.88 5.45 8.70
C PRO A 3 2.82 5.30 9.91
N VAL A 4 2.66 4.21 10.66
CA VAL A 4 3.44 3.94 11.89
C VAL A 4 4.85 3.41 11.57
N ASN A 5 5.09 2.93 10.35
CA ASN A 5 6.36 2.34 9.94
C ASN A 5 7.15 3.29 9.03
N VAL A 6 8.21 3.90 9.57
CA VAL A 6 9.00 4.96 8.88
C VAL A 6 10.22 4.40 8.14
N LEU A 7 10.55 3.11 8.34
CA LEU A 7 11.78 2.52 7.78
C LEU A 7 11.51 1.91 6.39
N SER A 8 12.10 2.52 5.35
CA SER A 8 12.18 1.93 4.02
C SER A 8 13.18 0.78 4.02
N GLY A 9 12.86 -0.34 3.39
CA GLY A 9 13.75 -1.50 3.41
C GLY A 9 13.29 -2.67 2.57
N TYR A 10 14.21 -3.61 2.36
CA TYR A 10 13.90 -4.89 1.72
C TYR A 10 13.20 -5.81 2.71
N ARG A 11 12.04 -6.34 2.30
CA ARG A 11 11.28 -7.34 3.05
C ARG A 11 11.05 -8.57 2.19
N TYR A 12 10.94 -9.71 2.84
CA TYR A 12 10.66 -10.99 2.22
C TYR A 12 9.55 -11.68 2.99
N GLN A 13 8.43 -11.94 2.33
CA GLN A 13 7.28 -12.62 2.91
C GLN A 13 6.61 -13.49 1.84
N ASP A 14 6.20 -14.71 2.23
CA ASP A 14 5.42 -15.63 1.39
C ASP A 14 6.00 -15.86 -0.02
N GLY A 15 7.33 -15.95 -0.13
CA GLY A 15 8.02 -16.18 -1.41
C GLY A 15 8.25 -14.93 -2.25
N LEU A 16 7.81 -13.76 -1.78
CA LEU A 16 7.91 -12.49 -2.47
C LEU A 16 8.91 -11.56 -1.75
N SER A 17 9.94 -11.13 -2.48
CA SER A 17 10.82 -10.03 -2.06
C SER A 17 10.27 -8.71 -2.58
N TYR A 18 10.11 -7.73 -1.70
CA TYR A 18 9.68 -6.39 -2.08
C TYR A 18 10.44 -5.33 -1.31
N TYR A 19 10.61 -4.19 -1.95
CA TYR A 19 11.13 -2.98 -1.33
C TYR A 19 9.95 -2.11 -0.88
N GLU A 20 9.77 -2.01 0.44
CA GLU A 20 8.76 -1.15 1.05
C GLU A 20 9.36 0.26 1.23
N SER A 21 8.71 1.25 0.62
CA SER A 21 9.01 2.66 0.84
C SER A 21 7.78 3.38 1.38
N THR A 22 7.80 3.59 2.70
CA THR A 22 6.71 4.27 3.39
C THR A 22 6.98 5.77 3.44
N ARG A 23 6.07 6.54 2.86
CA ARG A 23 6.05 8.01 2.87
C ARG A 23 4.83 8.50 3.65
N ASP A 24 4.84 9.75 4.10
CA ASP A 24 3.78 10.34 4.93
C ASP A 24 2.37 10.21 4.32
N THR A 25 2.28 10.19 2.99
CA THR A 25 1.00 10.13 2.26
C THR A 25 0.67 8.75 1.70
N ALA A 26 1.67 7.89 1.47
CA ALA A 26 1.49 6.61 0.78
C ALA A 26 2.61 5.62 1.11
N THR A 27 2.27 4.33 1.16
CA THR A 27 3.24 3.24 1.18
C THR A 27 3.38 2.67 -0.23
N HIS A 28 4.59 2.70 -0.75
CA HIS A 28 4.92 2.11 -2.05
C HIS A 28 5.63 0.77 -1.85
N PHE A 29 5.21 -0.23 -2.61
CA PHE A 29 5.84 -1.54 -2.64
C PHE A 29 6.41 -1.78 -4.04
N PHE A 30 7.73 -1.91 -4.15
CA PHE A 30 8.40 -2.21 -5.41
C PHE A 30 8.78 -3.69 -5.43
N MET A 31 8.38 -4.38 -6.49
CA MET A 31 8.58 -5.81 -6.67
C MET A 31 9.15 -6.04 -8.06
N ASP A 32 10.28 -6.75 -8.15
CA ASP A 32 10.88 -7.09 -9.45
C ASP A 32 10.12 -8.22 -10.15
N TYR A 33 9.59 -9.17 -9.36
CA TYR A 33 8.85 -10.31 -9.88
C TYR A 33 7.68 -10.65 -8.94
N LEU A 34 6.47 -10.63 -9.47
CA LEU A 34 5.25 -11.02 -8.77
C LEU A 34 4.70 -12.31 -9.39
N PRO A 35 4.98 -13.49 -8.80
CA PRO A 35 4.40 -14.74 -9.26
C PRO A 35 2.88 -14.72 -9.14
N LYS A 36 2.18 -15.45 -10.01
CA LYS A 36 0.74 -15.71 -9.87
C LYS A 36 0.43 -16.20 -8.45
N GLY A 37 -0.48 -15.53 -7.76
CA GLY A 37 -0.90 -15.89 -6.41
C GLY A 37 -1.80 -14.85 -5.79
N VAL A 38 -2.15 -15.07 -4.53
CA VAL A 38 -2.84 -14.10 -3.66
C VAL A 38 -1.84 -13.70 -2.58
N TYR A 39 -1.56 -12.41 -2.49
CA TYR A 39 -0.67 -11.84 -1.46
C TYR A 39 -1.48 -10.87 -0.60
N VAL A 40 -1.32 -10.95 0.71
CA VAL A 40 -2.03 -10.10 1.67
C VAL A 40 -1.01 -9.17 2.32
N PHE A 41 -1.13 -7.87 2.05
CA PHE A 41 -0.30 -6.84 2.65
C PHE A 41 -1.10 -6.13 3.73
N GLU A 42 -0.67 -6.25 4.99
CA GLU A 42 -1.29 -5.57 6.11
C GLU A 42 -0.36 -4.48 6.64
N TYR A 43 -0.90 -3.27 6.80
CA TYR A 43 -0.21 -2.17 7.46
C TYR A 43 -1.16 -1.47 8.43
N SER A 44 -0.65 -1.17 9.62
CA SER A 44 -1.41 -0.42 10.63
C SER A 44 -1.35 1.07 10.30
N THR A 45 -2.51 1.69 10.17
CA THR A 45 -2.64 3.14 10.03
C THR A 45 -3.45 3.71 11.20
N ARG A 46 -3.07 4.89 11.70
CA ARG A 46 -3.76 5.51 12.84
C ARG A 46 -4.36 6.85 12.44
N ILE A 47 -5.59 7.08 12.91
CA ILE A 47 -6.29 8.36 12.82
C ILE A 47 -6.19 9.05 14.19
N GLN A 48 -5.58 10.23 14.22
CA GLN A 48 -5.37 11.00 15.46
C GLN A 48 -6.48 12.03 15.71
N HIS A 49 -7.15 12.50 14.65
CA HIS A 49 -8.15 13.56 14.73
C HIS A 49 -9.53 13.06 14.27
N LYS A 50 -10.59 13.63 14.85
CA LYS A 50 -11.97 13.36 14.43
C LYS A 50 -12.28 14.08 13.14
N GLY A 51 -13.02 13.43 12.24
CA GLY A 51 -13.33 13.99 10.93
C GLY A 51 -13.78 12.93 9.93
N LYS A 52 -14.12 13.41 8.72
CA LYS A 52 -14.42 12.59 7.56
C LYS A 52 -13.14 12.42 6.74
N TYR A 53 -12.78 11.18 6.47
CA TYR A 53 -11.58 10.81 5.73
C TYR A 53 -11.96 9.89 4.56
N GLN A 54 -11.29 10.04 3.43
CA GLN A 54 -11.37 9.03 2.37
C GLN A 54 -10.29 7.99 2.59
N THR A 55 -10.64 6.72 2.46
CA THR A 55 -9.63 5.66 2.49
C THR A 55 -8.77 5.72 1.24
N GLY A 56 -7.48 5.44 1.42
CA GLY A 56 -6.53 5.47 0.31
C GLY A 56 -6.89 4.42 -0.74
N ILE A 57 -6.62 4.74 -2.00
CA ILE A 57 -6.75 3.79 -3.12
C ILE A 57 -5.50 2.90 -3.13
N ALA A 58 -5.69 1.59 -3.18
CA ALA A 58 -4.61 0.65 -3.45
C ALA A 58 -4.46 0.48 -4.96
N GLY A 59 -3.30 0.82 -5.51
CA GLY A 59 -3.00 0.69 -6.93
C GLY A 59 -1.84 -0.28 -7.16
N ILE A 60 -1.95 -1.11 -8.18
CA ILE A 60 -0.86 -1.92 -8.72
C ILE A 60 -0.67 -1.59 -10.19
N GLN A 61 0.56 -1.32 -10.59
CA GLN A 61 0.89 -0.99 -11.97
C GLN A 61 2.25 -1.54 -12.34
N CYS A 62 2.37 -2.09 -13.55
CA CYS A 62 3.66 -2.49 -14.12
C CYS A 62 4.40 -1.27 -14.68
N MET A 63 5.66 -1.09 -14.28
CA MET A 63 6.51 0.02 -14.73
C MET A 63 6.88 -0.07 -16.23
N TYR A 64 7.07 -1.29 -16.74
CA TYR A 64 7.53 -1.54 -18.11
C TYR A 64 6.40 -1.87 -19.09
N ALA A 65 5.19 -2.08 -18.60
CA ALA A 65 4.01 -2.43 -19.40
C ALA A 65 2.77 -1.78 -18.78
N PRO A 66 2.57 -0.46 -18.99
CA PRO A 66 1.57 0.32 -18.27
C PRO A 66 0.12 -0.10 -18.57
N GLU A 67 -0.13 -0.85 -19.65
CA GLU A 67 -1.43 -1.49 -19.90
C GLU A 67 -1.85 -2.46 -18.78
N PHE A 68 -0.89 -3.01 -18.03
CA PHE A 68 -1.15 -3.80 -16.83
C PHE A 68 -1.20 -2.89 -15.61
N ASN A 69 -2.39 -2.36 -15.33
CA ASN A 69 -2.68 -1.64 -14.12
C ASN A 69 -4.03 -2.09 -13.53
N SER A 70 -4.15 -1.98 -12.22
CA SER A 70 -5.38 -2.23 -11.49
C SER A 70 -5.38 -1.35 -10.26
N HIS A 71 -6.55 -0.88 -9.85
CA HIS A 71 -6.70 -0.13 -8.61
C HIS A 71 -7.96 -0.57 -7.87
N SER A 72 -7.98 -0.38 -6.56
CA SER A 72 -9.16 -0.56 -5.73
C SER A 72 -10.08 0.67 -5.80
N GLU A 73 -11.28 0.53 -5.25
CA GLU A 73 -12.13 1.65 -4.92
C GLU A 73 -11.64 2.31 -3.61
N SER A 74 -11.97 3.58 -3.40
CA SER A 74 -11.87 4.26 -2.10
C SER A 74 -13.24 4.34 -1.43
N PHE A 75 -13.27 4.39 -0.11
CA PHE A 75 -14.51 4.51 0.66
C PHE A 75 -14.41 5.62 1.70
N ASP A 76 -15.54 6.26 2.00
CA ASP A 76 -15.60 7.32 3.00
C ASP A 76 -15.66 6.72 4.41
N LEU A 77 -14.83 7.25 5.30
CA LEU A 77 -14.71 6.86 6.70
C LEU A 77 -15.09 8.06 7.59
N ASP A 78 -16.08 7.88 8.47
CA ASP A 78 -16.50 8.89 9.46
C ASP A 78 -15.96 8.51 10.84
N VAL A 79 -15.06 9.34 11.40
CA VAL A 79 -14.43 9.12 12.71
C VAL A 79 -15.03 10.09 13.74
N ARG A 80 -15.79 9.53 14.68
CA ARG A 80 -16.55 10.25 15.72
C ARG A 80 -15.83 10.40 17.05
#